data_AF-A0A1F3BWY8-F1
#
_entry.id   AF-A0A1F3BWY8-F1
#
_cell.length_a   1.000
_cell.length_b   1.000
_cell.length_c   1.000
_cell.angle_alpha   90.00
_cell.angle_beta   90.00
_cell.angle_gamma   90.00
#
_symmetry.space_group_name_H-M   'P 1'
#
loop_
_entity.id
_entity.type
_entity.pdbx_description
1 polymer ?
#
loop_
_entity_poly.entity_id
_entity_poly.type
_entity_poly.pdbx_seq_one_letter_code
_entity_poly.pdbx_strand_id
1 'polypeptide(L)'
;MTLIVETNDNANAKMLAAMLRNLNFVTAVTWKPEKKNKQNSSIAKQKTLTDEDWILPGRPATDEEIELMLDECEQGISISAEESKENNFKQFKAWQKKNLK
;
A
#
# COMPACT_ATOMS: atom_id res chain seq x y z
N MET A 1 -17.61 19.23 -25.78
CA MET A 1 -17.53 18.21 -26.85
C MET A 1 -16.19 17.51 -26.71
N THR A 2 -16.15 16.19 -26.71
CA THR A 2 -14.91 15.42 -26.47
C THR A 2 -14.71 14.47 -27.63
N LEU A 3 -13.52 14.49 -28.24
CA LEU A 3 -13.14 13.57 -29.31
C LEU A 3 -12.25 12.47 -28.72
N ILE A 4 -12.59 11.22 -28.99
CA ILE A 4 -11.77 10.05 -28.64
C ILE A 4 -11.10 9.57 -29.92
N VAL A 5 -9.77 9.53 -29.93
CA VAL A 5 -8.96 9.08 -31.06
C VAL A 5 -8.14 7.88 -30.62
N GLU A 6 -8.33 6.76 -31.30
CA GLU A 6 -7.58 5.53 -31.08
C GLU A 6 -6.36 5.51 -32.02
N THR A 7 -5.21 5.08 -31.49
CA THR A 7 -3.96 5.03 -32.23
C THR A 7 -3.32 3.67 -32.06
N ASN A 8 -2.75 3.13 -33.13
CA ASN A 8 -2.17 1.79 -33.16
C ASN A 8 -0.92 1.63 -32.27
N ASP A 9 -0.24 2.74 -31.94
CA ASP A 9 1.02 2.71 -31.21
C ASP A 9 1.10 3.84 -30.17
N ASN A 10 1.76 3.54 -29.05
CA ASN A 10 1.99 4.43 -27.93
C ASN A 10 2.88 5.63 -28.34
N ALA A 11 3.90 5.40 -29.18
CA ALA A 11 4.74 6.48 -29.68
C ALA A 11 3.91 7.49 -30.52
N ASN A 12 3.06 6.98 -31.40
CA ASN A 12 2.14 7.80 -32.21
C ASN A 12 1.12 8.55 -31.35
N ALA A 13 0.60 7.92 -30.29
CA ALA A 13 -0.30 8.54 -29.33
C ALA A 13 0.34 9.74 -28.63
N LYS A 14 1.62 9.63 -28.24
CA LYS A 14 2.38 10.71 -27.60
C LYS A 14 2.65 11.87 -28.57
N MET A 15 3.03 11.55 -29.81
CA MET A 15 3.26 12.57 -30.84
C MET A 15 1.97 13.34 -31.17
N LEU A 16 0.85 12.63 -31.33
CA LEU A 16 -0.46 13.22 -31.57
C LEU A 16 -0.92 14.06 -30.37
N ALA A 17 -0.70 13.59 -29.15
CA ALA A 17 -1.01 14.36 -27.95
C ALA A 17 -0.19 15.66 -27.85
N ALA A 18 1.09 15.63 -28.22
CA ALA A 18 1.94 16.82 -28.26
C ALA A 18 1.47 17.82 -29.33
N MET A 19 1.11 17.34 -30.53
CA MET A 19 0.56 18.18 -31.59
C MET A 19 -0.75 18.85 -31.17
N LEU A 20 -1.67 18.10 -30.55
CA LEU A 20 -2.98 18.63 -30.13
C LEU A 20 -2.86 19.67 -29.01
N ARG A 21 -1.85 19.56 -28.13
CA ARG A 21 -1.59 20.57 -27.10
C ARG A 21 -1.13 21.92 -27.65
N ASN A 22 -0.53 21.93 -28.85
CA ASN A 22 -0.07 23.16 -29.48
C ASN A 22 -1.18 23.92 -30.22
N LEU A 23 -2.41 23.38 -30.27
CA LEU A 23 -3.55 24.02 -30.89
C LEU A 23 -4.28 24.91 -29.87
N ASN A 24 -4.41 26.20 -30.18
CA ASN A 24 -4.98 27.21 -29.27
C ASN A 24 -6.44 26.95 -28.86
N PHE A 25 -7.15 26.09 -29.58
CA PHE A 25 -8.56 25.75 -29.34
C PHE A 25 -8.75 24.45 -28.55
N VAL A 26 -7.67 23.79 -28.13
CA VAL A 26 -7.73 22.54 -27.36
C VAL A 26 -7.51 22.85 -25.88
N THR A 27 -8.56 22.64 -25.07
CA THR A 27 -8.52 22.92 -23.63
C THR A 27 -7.71 21.89 -22.85
N ALA A 28 -7.82 20.60 -23.21
CA ALA A 28 -7.13 19.53 -22.50
C ALA A 28 -6.92 18.31 -23.41
N VAL A 29 -5.76 17.66 -23.25
CA VAL A 29 -5.41 16.42 -23.95
C VAL A 29 -5.02 15.37 -22.92
N THR A 30 -5.89 14.36 -22.77
CA THR A 30 -5.67 13.22 -21.88
C THR A 30 -5.23 12.01 -22.68
N TRP A 31 -4.02 11.54 -22.43
CA TRP A 31 -3.52 10.30 -23.00
C TRP A 31 -3.80 9.13 -22.04
N LYS A 32 -4.54 8.12 -22.50
CA LYS A 32 -4.78 6.88 -21.77
C LYS A 32 -4.05 5.75 -22.49
N PRO A 33 -2.91 5.25 -21.99
CA PRO A 33 -2.33 4.04 -22.54
C PRO A 33 -3.34 2.91 -22.40
N GLU A 34 -3.63 2.24 -23.51
CA GLU A 34 -4.39 1.01 -23.51
C GLU A 34 -3.60 -0.01 -22.67
N LYS A 35 -4.06 -0.24 -21.43
CA LYS A 35 -3.49 -1.29 -20.57
C LYS A 35 -3.88 -2.61 -21.21
N LYS A 36 -3.00 -3.17 -22.03
CA LYS A 36 -3.08 -4.58 -22.43
C LYS A 36 -3.17 -5.42 -21.14
N ASN A 37 -4.35 -5.98 -20.90
CA ASN A 37 -4.64 -7.02 -19.93
C ASN A 37 -3.97 -6.88 -18.55
N LYS A 38 -4.56 -6.06 -17.68
CA LYS A 38 -4.85 -6.56 -16.33
C LYS A 38 -6.33 -6.92 -16.32
N GLN A 39 -6.62 -8.19 -16.57
CA GLN A 39 -7.79 -8.82 -15.98
C GLN A 39 -7.79 -8.55 -14.47
N ASN A 40 -8.98 -8.61 -13.88
CA ASN A 40 -9.37 -8.30 -12.50
C ASN A 40 -9.98 -6.88 -12.43
N SER A 41 -11.19 -6.65 -12.94
CA SER A 41 -12.46 -7.10 -12.33
C SER A 41 -12.38 -7.16 -10.80
N SER A 42 -13.02 -6.20 -10.14
CA SER A 42 -13.74 -6.34 -8.86
C SER A 42 -13.21 -7.41 -7.88
N ILE A 43 -12.76 -6.96 -6.71
CA ILE A 43 -12.05 -7.70 -5.64
C ILE A 43 -10.53 -7.63 -5.87
N ALA A 44 -9.96 -6.53 -5.39
CA ALA A 44 -8.57 -6.50 -4.99
C ALA A 44 -8.36 -7.69 -4.03
N LYS A 45 -7.74 -8.77 -4.52
CA LYS A 45 -6.94 -9.61 -3.65
C LYS A 45 -5.85 -8.68 -3.13
N GLN A 46 -6.09 -8.11 -1.96
CA GLN A 46 -5.09 -7.43 -1.14
C GLN A 46 -3.86 -8.33 -1.17
N LYS A 47 -2.82 -7.87 -1.86
CA LYS A 47 -1.56 -8.58 -1.84
C LYS A 47 -1.06 -8.40 -0.42
N THR A 48 -1.20 -9.43 0.41
CA THR A 48 -0.64 -9.46 1.75
C THR A 48 0.82 -9.03 1.64
N LEU A 49 1.21 -8.04 2.43
CA LEU A 49 2.58 -7.54 2.44
C LEU A 49 3.52 -8.71 2.70
N THR A 50 4.53 -8.84 1.83
CA THR A 50 5.58 -9.85 2.00
C THR A 50 6.69 -9.28 2.88
N ASP A 51 7.51 -10.14 3.47
CA ASP A 51 8.66 -9.73 4.31
C ASP A 51 9.58 -8.72 3.59
N GLU A 52 9.62 -8.78 2.26
CA GLU A 52 10.37 -7.85 1.39
C GLU A 52 9.79 -6.43 1.35
N ASP A 53 8.49 -6.26 1.63
CA ASP A 53 7.84 -4.95 1.63
C ASP A 53 8.14 -4.17 2.94
N TRP A 54 8.45 -4.89 4.03
CA TRP A 54 8.84 -4.30 5.32
C TRP A 54 10.26 -3.72 5.34
N ILE A 55 11.11 -4.14 4.41
CA ILE A 55 12.53 -3.72 4.32
C ILE A 55 12.78 -2.53 3.37
N LEU A 56 11.73 -1.88 2.87
CA LEU A 56 11.83 -0.65 2.08
C LEU A 56 11.53 0.60 2.95
N PRO A 57 12.49 1.11 3.74
CA PRO A 57 12.27 2.32 4.53
C PRO A 57 12.05 3.51 3.59
N GLY A 58 10.84 4.08 3.60
CA GLY A 58 10.51 5.31 2.87
C GLY A 58 9.21 5.29 2.07
N ARG A 59 8.52 4.16 1.95
CA ARG A 59 7.16 4.13 1.39
C ARG A 59 6.16 4.58 2.47
N PRO A 60 5.29 5.58 2.21
CA PRO A 60 4.17 5.85 3.12
C PRO A 60 3.23 4.63 3.14
N ALA A 61 2.73 4.28 4.33
CA ALA A 61 1.67 3.28 4.47
C ALA A 61 0.40 3.75 3.76
N THR A 62 -0.35 2.82 3.16
CA THR A 62 -1.67 3.14 2.60
C THR A 62 -2.74 3.13 3.69
N ASP A 63 -3.85 3.83 3.48
CA ASP A 63 -4.96 3.89 4.44
C ASP A 63 -5.47 2.48 4.82
N GLU A 64 -5.57 1.56 3.86
CA GLU A 64 -5.96 0.15 4.10
C GLU A 64 -4.98 -0.61 5.01
N GLU A 65 -3.69 -0.28 4.96
CA GLU A 65 -2.66 -0.91 5.81
C GLU A 65 -2.75 -0.39 7.24
N ILE A 66 -3.10 0.89 7.39
CA ILE A 66 -3.35 1.51 8.69
C ILE A 66 -4.62 0.92 9.30
N GLU A 67 -5.69 0.77 8.53
CA GLU A 67 -6.94 0.14 8.98
C GLU A 67 -6.71 -1.32 9.40
N LEU A 68 -5.96 -2.10 8.61
CA LEU A 68 -5.61 -3.48 8.96
C LEU A 68 -4.82 -3.56 10.27
N MET A 69 -3.82 -2.70 10.44
CA MET A 69 -3.02 -2.64 11.66
C MET A 69 -3.89 -2.30 12.89
N LEU A 70 -4.84 -1.39 12.75
CA LEU A 70 -5.75 -1.02 13.84
C LEU A 70 -6.69 -2.18 14.20
N ASP A 71 -7.25 -2.88 13.21
CA ASP A 71 -8.10 -4.06 13.43
C ASP A 71 -7.32 -5.18 14.14
N GLU A 72 -6.10 -5.45 13.71
CA GLU A 72 -5.21 -6.42 14.38
C GLU A 72 -4.88 -6.02 15.83
N CYS A 73 -4.68 -4.71 16.09
CA CYS A 73 -4.43 -4.21 17.44
C CYS A 73 -5.66 -4.33 18.35
N GLU A 74 -6.86 -4.12 17.81
CA GLU A 74 -8.12 -4.24 18.56
C GLU A 74 -8.46 -5.72 18.86
N GLN A 75 -8.17 -6.62 17.93
CA GLN A 75 -8.37 -8.06 18.10
C GLN A 75 -7.24 -8.75 18.88
N GLY A 76 -6.14 -8.02 19.12
CA GLY A 76 -4.99 -8.52 19.86
C GLY A 76 -5.33 -8.93 21.29
N ILE A 77 -4.61 -9.93 21.81
CA ILE A 77 -4.76 -10.36 23.20
C ILE A 77 -4.28 -9.22 24.10
N SER A 78 -5.21 -8.50 24.71
CA SER A 78 -4.92 -7.49 25.71
C SER A 78 -4.81 -8.12 27.09
N ILE A 79 -3.76 -7.78 27.83
CA ILE A 79 -3.64 -8.08 29.27
C ILE A 79 -3.59 -6.77 30.04
N SER A 80 -4.08 -6.78 31.28
CA SER A 80 -4.01 -5.60 32.14
C SER A 80 -2.56 -5.24 32.45
N ALA A 81 -2.29 -3.95 32.66
CA ALA A 81 -0.95 -3.49 33.03
C ALA A 81 -0.45 -4.13 34.34
N GLU A 82 -1.35 -4.37 35.29
CA GLU A 82 -1.04 -5.00 36.57
C GLU A 82 -0.64 -6.47 36.42
N GLU A 83 -1.40 -7.22 35.62
CA GLU A 83 -1.11 -8.62 35.32
C GLU A 83 0.20 -8.78 34.54
N SER A 84 0.43 -7.91 33.55
CA SER A 84 1.69 -7.86 32.80
C SER A 84 2.89 -7.62 33.72
N LYS A 85 2.75 -6.64 34.64
CA LYS A 85 3.78 -6.30 35.62
C LYS A 85 4.08 -7.49 36.53
N GLU A 86 3.06 -8.14 37.09
CA GLU A 86 3.25 -9.27 38.00
C GLU A 86 3.94 -10.46 37.29
N ASN A 87 3.51 -10.79 36.08
CA ASN A 87 4.10 -11.85 35.27
C ASN A 87 5.57 -11.57 34.95
N ASN A 88 5.89 -10.34 34.54
CA ASN A 88 7.27 -9.92 34.27
C ASN A 88 8.14 -9.99 35.52
N PHE A 89 7.65 -9.57 36.69
CA PHE A 89 8.41 -9.69 37.94
C PHE A 89 8.67 -11.14 38.34
N LYS A 90 7.70 -12.05 38.13
CA LYS A 90 7.89 -13.48 38.38
C LYS A 90 8.96 -14.06 37.48
N GLN A 91 8.91 -13.77 36.18
CA GLN A 91 9.92 -14.23 35.22
C GLN A 91 11.30 -13.67 35.54
N PHE A 92 11.39 -12.37 35.86
CA PHE A 92 12.65 -11.73 36.23
C PHE A 92 13.28 -12.36 37.48
N LYS A 93 12.48 -12.61 38.53
CA LYS A 93 12.98 -13.30 39.75
C LYS A 93 13.44 -14.73 39.45
N ALA A 94 12.74 -15.46 38.59
CA ALA A 94 13.13 -16.81 38.18
C ALA A 94 14.45 -16.80 37.40
N TRP A 95 14.61 -15.84 36.48
CA TRP A 95 15.85 -15.62 35.76
C TRP A 95 17.00 -15.27 36.71
N GLN A 96 16.78 -14.37 37.68
CA GLN A 96 17.80 -14.02 38.66
C GLN A 96 18.28 -15.24 39.45
N LYS A 97 17.34 -16.07 39.96
CA LYS A 97 17.71 -17.29 40.70
C LYS A 97 18.53 -18.29 39.88
N LYS A 98 18.35 -18.31 38.55
CA LYS A 98 19.04 -19.23 37.64
C LYS A 98 20.41 -18.72 37.22
N ASN A 99 20.60 -17.41 37.09
CA ASN A 99 21.79 -16.82 36.46
C ASN A 99 22.68 -15.99 37.41
N LEU A 100 22.20 -15.62 38.60
CA LEU A 100 22.98 -14.91 39.62
C LEU A 100 23.49 -15.84 40.73
N LYS A 101 23.80 -17.10 40.40
CA LYS A 101 24.52 -18.02 41.28
C LYS A 101 25.97 -18.13 40.86
#